data_AF-A0A3A9SR99-F1
#
_entry.id   AF-A0A3A9SR99-F1
#
_cell.length_a   1.000
_cell.length_b   1.000
_cell.length_c   1.000
_cell.angle_alpha   90.00
_cell.angle_beta   90.00
_cell.angle_gamma   90.00
#
_symmetry.space_group_name_H-M   'P 1'
#
loop_
_entity.id
_entity.type
_entity.pdbx_description
1 polymer ?
#
loop_
_entity_poly.entity_id
_entity_poly.type
_entity_poly.pdbx_seq_one_letter_code
_entity_poly.pdbx_strand_id
1 'polypeptide(L)'
;MAKFEKVFNMDKEKNVEAVNKALDNGRGKEYLNSFLTESQGAGVMNLAKANIMITANYVCHYGDFKRTLVILPLKDITNVYQSNCFYGSYDYNFKAVAVETAQNETFYFSKCSKAQNVADFNATLGTLKERCRANDGSLIA
;
A
#
# COMPACT_ATOMS: atom_id res chain seq x y z
N MET A 1 6.91 -18.02 7.04
CA MET A 1 6.20 -16.79 6.61
C MET A 1 6.69 -16.43 5.21
N ALA A 2 5.81 -16.19 4.24
CA ALA A 2 6.24 -15.73 2.91
C ALA A 2 6.59 -14.24 3.01
N LYS A 3 7.80 -13.87 2.58
CA LYS A 3 8.23 -12.46 2.52
C LYS A 3 7.46 -11.75 1.41
N PHE A 4 7.31 -10.43 1.48
CA PHE A 4 6.71 -9.61 0.41
C PHE A 4 7.30 -9.93 -0.96
N GLU A 5 8.62 -10.03 -1.05
CA GLU A 5 9.37 -10.42 -2.25
C GLU A 5 9.02 -11.82 -2.79
N LYS A 6 8.42 -12.71 -1.98
CA LYS A 6 7.94 -14.03 -2.42
C LYS A 6 6.50 -14.00 -2.94
N VAL A 7 5.72 -12.98 -2.57
CA VAL A 7 4.34 -12.76 -3.03
C VAL A 7 4.36 -11.85 -4.26
N PHE A 8 5.18 -10.81 -4.22
CA PHE A 8 5.49 -9.89 -5.30
C PHE A 8 6.93 -10.07 -5.74
N ASN A 9 7.17 -11.13 -6.51
CA ASN A 9 8.30 -11.16 -7.43
C ASN A 9 7.74 -10.81 -8.81
N MET A 10 8.16 -9.68 -9.37
CA MET A 10 7.63 -9.15 -10.62
C MET A 10 8.26 -9.77 -11.87
N ASP A 11 9.21 -10.69 -11.69
CA ASP A 11 9.70 -11.54 -12.76
C ASP A 11 8.71 -12.67 -13.06
N LYS A 12 8.46 -12.87 -14.36
CA LYS A 12 7.46 -13.74 -14.98
C LYS A 12 7.11 -15.01 -14.16
N GLU A 13 5.83 -15.06 -13.74
CA GLU A 13 5.00 -16.28 -13.58
C GLU A 13 4.88 -17.03 -12.24
N LYS A 14 5.46 -16.61 -11.11
CA LYS A 14 5.27 -17.38 -9.86
C LYS A 14 4.92 -16.44 -8.72
N ASN A 15 3.64 -16.15 -8.42
CA ASN A 15 2.74 -17.11 -7.78
C ASN A 15 1.30 -16.55 -7.78
N VAL A 16 0.61 -16.58 -8.93
CA VAL A 16 -0.77 -16.07 -9.09
C VAL A 16 -1.71 -16.64 -8.02
N GLU A 17 -1.50 -17.90 -7.61
CA GLU A 17 -2.25 -18.53 -6.53
C GLU A 17 -2.00 -17.86 -5.16
N ALA A 18 -0.75 -17.56 -4.80
CA ALA A 18 -0.46 -16.85 -3.55
C ALA A 18 -0.97 -15.41 -3.56
N VAL A 19 -0.92 -14.72 -4.70
CA VAL A 19 -1.48 -13.37 -4.85
C VAL A 19 -3.00 -13.41 -4.70
N ASN A 20 -3.68 -14.34 -5.38
CA ASN A 20 -5.13 -14.54 -5.23
C ASN A 20 -5.51 -14.89 -3.79
N LYS A 21 -4.78 -15.80 -3.14
CA LYS A 21 -5.03 -16.18 -1.75
C LYS A 21 -4.81 -15.02 -0.77
N ALA A 22 -3.83 -14.15 -1.03
CA ALA A 22 -3.61 -12.94 -0.25
C ALA A 22 -4.70 -11.88 -0.48
N LEU A 23 -5.27 -11.82 -1.70
CA LEU A 23 -6.40 -10.97 -2.06
C LEU A 23 -7.74 -11.49 -1.54
N ASP A 24 -7.92 -12.79 -1.34
CA ASP A 24 -9.17 -13.36 -0.83
C ASP A 24 -9.50 -12.85 0.59
N ASN A 25 -8.49 -12.42 1.35
CA ASN A 25 -8.66 -11.73 2.64
C ASN A 25 -8.35 -10.23 2.55
N GLY A 26 -8.09 -9.73 1.35
CA GLY A 26 -7.57 -8.40 1.06
C GLY A 26 -8.57 -7.47 0.35
N ARG A 27 -8.05 -6.50 -0.40
CA ARG A 27 -8.83 -5.51 -1.16
C ARG A 27 -8.23 -5.31 -2.55
N GLY A 28 -9.08 -5.06 -3.55
CA GLY A 28 -8.66 -4.65 -4.89
C GLY A 28 -8.35 -5.80 -5.85
N LYS A 29 -9.00 -6.95 -5.69
CA LYS A 29 -8.84 -8.11 -6.60
C LYS A 29 -9.19 -7.74 -8.04
N GLU A 30 -10.18 -6.87 -8.22
CA GLU A 30 -10.59 -6.31 -9.50
C GLU A 30 -9.50 -5.46 -10.19
N TYR A 31 -8.55 -4.91 -9.42
CA TYR A 31 -7.47 -4.07 -9.94
C TYR A 31 -6.19 -4.87 -10.23
N LEU A 32 -6.15 -6.16 -9.88
CA LEU A 32 -4.92 -6.95 -9.94
C LEU A 32 -4.29 -6.94 -11.34
N ASN A 33 -5.07 -7.17 -12.40
CA ASN A 33 -4.53 -7.23 -13.75
C ASN A 33 -3.94 -5.89 -14.20
N SER A 34 -4.66 -4.78 -13.98
CA SER A 34 -4.19 -3.43 -14.31
C SER A 34 -2.95 -3.05 -13.50
N PHE A 35 -2.93 -3.36 -12.20
CA PHE A 35 -1.77 -3.17 -11.35
C PHE A 35 -0.56 -3.96 -11.87
N LEU A 36 -0.72 -5.25 -12.21
CA LEU A 36 0.35 -6.09 -12.72
C LEU A 36 0.92 -5.54 -14.04
N THR A 37 0.07 -5.04 -14.94
CA THR A 37 0.54 -4.38 -16.16
C THR A 37 1.35 -3.12 -15.86
N GLU A 38 0.87 -2.23 -14.98
CA GLU A 38 1.59 -0.99 -14.65
C GLU A 38 2.89 -1.24 -13.91
N SER A 39 2.91 -2.24 -13.03
CA SER A 39 4.08 -2.60 -12.22
C SER A 39 5.27 -3.15 -13.02
N GLN A 40 5.07 -3.49 -14.30
CA GLN A 40 6.14 -3.84 -15.25
C GLN A 40 6.67 -2.62 -16.01
N GLY A 41 6.03 -1.46 -15.88
CA GLY A 41 6.39 -0.22 -16.56
C GLY A 41 7.57 0.50 -15.90
N ALA A 42 8.10 1.50 -16.61
CA ALA A 42 9.08 2.42 -16.05
C ALA A 42 8.45 3.33 -14.99
N GLY A 43 9.21 3.68 -13.94
CA GLY A 43 8.76 4.62 -12.91
C GLY A 43 8.00 4.00 -11.73
N VAL A 44 7.92 2.67 -11.67
CA VAL A 44 7.36 1.94 -10.53
C VAL A 44 8.30 2.05 -9.33
N MET A 45 7.74 2.38 -8.17
CA MET A 45 8.47 2.45 -6.92
C MET A 45 8.25 1.17 -6.12
N ASN A 46 9.30 0.36 -5.98
CA ASN A 46 9.29 -0.83 -5.14
C ASN A 46 9.95 -0.53 -3.79
N LEU A 47 9.13 -0.49 -2.73
CA LEU A 47 9.51 -0.15 -1.36
C LEU A 47 9.48 -1.42 -0.50
N ALA A 48 10.46 -2.30 -0.74
CA ALA A 48 10.48 -3.64 -0.20
C ALA A 48 10.47 -3.70 1.34
N LYS A 49 11.14 -2.77 2.04
CA LYS A 49 11.14 -2.74 3.53
C LYS A 49 9.81 -2.24 4.10
N ALA A 50 9.01 -1.55 3.29
CA ALA A 50 7.66 -1.15 3.64
C ALA A 50 6.60 -2.18 3.21
N ASN A 51 6.98 -3.21 2.45
CA ASN A 51 6.08 -4.16 1.78
C ASN A 51 5.08 -3.46 0.85
N ILE A 52 5.55 -2.45 0.10
CA ILE A 52 4.71 -1.58 -0.73
C ILE A 52 5.27 -1.47 -2.13
N MET A 53 4.38 -1.41 -3.11
CA MET A 53 4.67 -1.01 -4.47
C MET A 53 3.73 0.12 -4.89
N ILE A 54 4.27 1.17 -5.49
CA ILE A 54 3.51 2.30 -6.01
C ILE A 54 3.77 2.39 -7.52
N THR A 55 2.70 2.40 -8.29
CA THR A 55 2.68 2.53 -9.75
C THR A 55 2.16 3.91 -10.14
N ALA A 56 1.86 4.12 -11.42
CA ALA A 56 1.29 5.38 -11.87
C ALA A 56 -0.11 5.64 -11.27
N ASN A 57 -0.94 4.59 -11.21
CA ASN A 57 -2.35 4.72 -10.80
C ASN A 57 -2.73 3.92 -9.55
N TYR A 58 -1.85 3.06 -9.04
CA TYR A 58 -2.18 2.17 -7.92
C TYR A 58 -1.09 2.15 -6.84
N VAL A 59 -1.51 1.96 -5.59
CA VAL A 59 -0.65 1.50 -4.50
C VAL A 59 -1.05 0.09 -4.11
N CYS A 60 -0.04 -0.74 -3.85
CA CYS A 60 -0.19 -2.11 -3.41
C CYS A 60 0.61 -2.30 -2.12
N HIS A 61 -0.04 -2.82 -1.08
CA HIS A 61 0.56 -3.09 0.23
C HIS A 61 0.25 -4.52 0.66
N TYR A 62 1.26 -5.24 1.12
CA TYR A 62 1.09 -6.55 1.73
C TYR A 62 1.21 -6.43 3.25
N GLY A 63 0.07 -6.56 3.93
CA GLY A 63 -0.04 -6.35 5.37
C GLY A 63 0.28 -7.58 6.22
N ASP A 64 0.71 -7.32 7.45
CA ASP A 64 1.08 -8.36 8.42
C ASP A 64 -0.12 -9.06 9.07
N PHE A 65 -1.26 -8.37 9.23
CA PHE A 65 -2.47 -8.96 9.80
C PHE A 65 -3.19 -9.82 8.74
N LYS A 66 -3.40 -11.11 9.02
CA LYS A 66 -4.04 -12.10 8.13
C LYS A 66 -3.40 -12.29 6.74
N ARG A 67 -2.22 -11.70 6.45
CA ARG A 67 -1.56 -11.74 5.13
C ARG A 67 -2.43 -11.16 4.02
N THR A 68 -3.07 -10.03 4.31
CA THR A 68 -3.99 -9.39 3.39
C THR A 68 -3.23 -8.53 2.40
N LEU A 69 -3.50 -8.74 1.12
CA LEU A 69 -3.01 -7.88 0.07
C LEU A 69 -4.03 -6.77 -0.21
N VAL A 70 -3.57 -5.52 -0.22
CA VAL A 70 -4.41 -4.35 -0.47
C VAL A 70 -3.89 -3.66 -1.72
N ILE A 71 -4.68 -3.64 -2.78
CA ILE A 71 -4.45 -2.86 -4.00
C ILE A 71 -5.51 -1.76 -4.04
N LEU A 72 -5.06 -0.49 -4.08
CA LEU A 72 -5.94 0.68 -4.11
C LEU A 72 -5.59 1.56 -5.30
N PRO A 73 -6.58 2.03 -6.08
CA PRO A 73 -6.38 3.14 -7.00
C PRO A 73 -5.96 4.39 -6.22
N LEU A 74 -4.89 5.06 -6.66
CA LEU A 74 -4.40 6.28 -6.01
C LEU A 74 -5.48 7.37 -6.00
N LYS A 75 -6.29 7.44 -7.06
CA LYS A 75 -7.43 8.38 -7.18
C LYS A 75 -8.50 8.21 -6.09
N ASP A 76 -8.59 7.04 -5.46
CA ASP A 76 -9.60 6.75 -4.44
C ASP A 76 -9.08 7.12 -3.04
N ILE A 77 -7.80 7.48 -2.90
CA ILE A 77 -7.20 7.91 -1.65
C ILE A 77 -7.54 9.38 -1.42
N THR A 78 -8.19 9.66 -0.29
CA THR A 78 -8.65 11.00 0.10
C THR A 78 -7.78 11.64 1.18
N ASN A 79 -7.05 10.83 1.95
CA ASN A 79 -6.16 11.34 2.99
C ASN A 79 -5.04 10.34 3.31
N VAL A 80 -3.88 10.88 3.68
CA VAL A 80 -2.69 10.10 4.04
C VAL A 80 -1.95 10.76 5.18
N TYR A 81 -1.71 10.03 6.28
CA TYR A 81 -1.01 10.55 7.45
C TYR A 81 -0.27 9.45 8.22
N GLN A 82 0.56 9.87 9.17
CA GLN A 82 1.17 8.94 10.12
C GLN A 82 0.22 8.74 11.29
N SER A 83 -0.09 7.48 11.62
CA SER A 83 -0.94 7.14 12.78
C SER A 83 -0.23 6.19 13.74
N ASN A 84 -0.47 6.38 15.03
CA ASN A 84 -0.21 5.41 16.10
C ASN A 84 -1.52 4.88 16.73
N CYS A 85 -2.67 5.21 16.14
CA CYS A 85 -3.97 4.62 16.45
C CYS A 85 -4.36 3.66 15.33
N PHE A 86 -4.58 2.40 15.69
CA PHE A 86 -4.91 1.31 14.77
C PHE A 86 -6.27 0.74 15.18
N TYR A 87 -7.27 0.85 14.31
CA TYR A 87 -8.61 0.27 14.53
C TYR A 87 -9.22 0.63 15.90
N GLY A 88 -9.09 1.90 16.31
CA GLY A 88 -9.63 2.40 17.58
C GLY A 88 -8.75 2.17 18.81
N SER A 89 -7.57 1.57 18.67
CA SER A 89 -6.62 1.34 19.77
C SER A 89 -5.31 2.09 19.55
N TYR A 90 -4.85 2.82 20.57
CA TYR A 90 -3.54 3.46 20.55
C TYR A 90 -2.43 2.48 20.88
N ASP A 91 -1.36 2.52 20.09
CA ASP A 91 -0.14 1.76 20.31
C ASP A 91 1.06 2.71 20.19
N TYR A 92 1.53 3.19 21.35
CA TYR A 92 2.56 4.23 21.44
C TYR A 92 3.96 3.78 21.02
N ASN A 93 4.16 2.47 20.84
CA ASN A 93 5.44 1.90 20.42
C ASN A 93 5.57 1.83 18.89
N PHE A 94 4.45 1.92 18.16
CA PHE A 94 4.42 1.72 16.73
C PHE A 94 3.79 2.91 16.00
N LYS A 95 4.11 2.99 14.71
CA LYS A 95 3.51 3.92 13.76
C LYS A 95 3.23 3.18 12.46
N ALA A 96 2.22 3.62 11.71
CA ALA A 96 1.96 3.19 10.34
C ALA A 96 1.60 4.40 9.48
N VAL A 97 1.63 4.21 8.17
CA VAL A 97 1.02 5.14 7.21
C VAL A 97 -0.46 4.79 7.14
N ALA A 98 -1.32 5.66 7.67
CA ALA A 98 -2.76 5.57 7.50
C ALA A 98 -3.15 6.12 6.14
N VAL A 99 -3.95 5.35 5.40
CA VAL A 99 -4.49 5.68 4.08
C VAL A 99 -6.00 5.58 4.17
N GLU A 100 -6.68 6.70 3.99
CA GLU A 100 -8.15 6.77 3.97
C GLU A 100 -8.64 6.85 2.52
N THR A 101 -9.73 6.13 2.23
CA THR A 101 -10.34 6.10 0.91
C THR A 101 -11.64 6.89 0.86
N ALA A 102 -12.10 7.20 -0.35
CA ALA A 102 -13.40 7.82 -0.61
C ALA A 102 -14.58 6.98 -0.10
N GLN A 103 -14.38 5.69 0.15
CA GLN A 103 -15.38 4.77 0.72
C GLN A 103 -15.36 4.74 2.27
N ASN A 104 -14.65 5.67 2.92
CA ASN A 104 -14.47 5.72 4.38
C ASN A 104 -13.77 4.48 4.96
N GLU A 105 -12.94 3.79 4.15
CA GLU A 105 -12.09 2.71 4.64
C GLU A 105 -10.74 3.30 5.08
N THR A 106 -10.17 2.79 6.16
CA THR A 106 -8.82 3.16 6.61
C THR A 106 -7.92 1.93 6.59
N PHE A 107 -6.82 2.03 5.85
CA PHE A 107 -5.77 1.02 5.78
C PHE A 107 -4.50 1.53 6.46
N TYR A 108 -3.81 0.63 7.16
CA TYR A 108 -2.56 0.95 7.84
C TYR A 108 -1.40 0.21 7.17
N PHE A 109 -0.57 0.96 6.46
CA PHE A 109 0.54 0.44 5.69
C PHE A 109 1.86 0.59 6.46
N SER A 110 2.78 -0.36 6.25
CA SER A 110 4.16 -0.29 6.78
C SER A 110 4.23 -0.02 8.29
N LYS A 111 3.54 -0.84 9.11
CA LYS A 111 3.62 -0.71 10.57
C LYS A 111 5.05 -0.99 11.03
N CYS A 112 5.67 -0.04 11.70
CA CYS A 112 7.03 -0.14 12.22
C CYS A 112 7.16 0.49 13.60
N SER A 113 8.24 0.17 14.32
CA SER A 113 8.52 0.78 15.61
C SER A 113 8.73 2.29 15.45
N LYS A 114 8.21 3.08 16.39
CA LYS A 114 8.35 4.54 16.39
C LYS A 114 9.81 4.99 16.39
N ALA A 115 10.67 4.26 17.11
CA ALA A 115 12.10 4.53 17.21
C ALA A 115 12.88 4.11 15.96
N GLN A 116 12.27 3.33 15.07
CA GLN A 116 12.91 2.86 13.85
C GLN A 116 12.81 3.92 12.75
N ASN A 117 13.94 4.22 12.12
CA ASN A 117 13.99 4.97 10.88
C ASN A 117 13.97 4.00 9.69
N VAL A 118 12.83 3.88 9.04
CA VAL A 118 12.67 3.07 7.82
C VAL A 118 12.54 4.04 6.64
N ALA A 119 13.56 4.11 5.79
CA ALA A 119 13.54 5.04 4.64
C ALA A 119 12.30 4.81 3.74
N ASP A 120 11.99 3.55 3.47
CA ASP A 120 10.82 3.13 2.68
C ASP A 120 9.49 3.59 3.31
N PHE A 121 9.40 3.66 4.64
CA PHE A 121 8.23 4.21 5.33
C PHE A 121 8.06 5.71 5.01
N ASN A 122 9.15 6.48 5.14
CA ASN A 122 9.11 7.92 4.87
C ASN A 122 8.84 8.20 3.38
N ALA A 123 9.43 7.40 2.49
CA ALA A 123 9.18 7.45 1.06
C ALA A 123 7.70 7.15 0.75
N THR A 124 7.14 6.09 1.32
CA THR A 124 5.71 5.76 1.20
C THR A 124 4.84 6.93 1.61
N LEU A 125 5.07 7.47 2.82
CA LEU A 125 4.28 8.56 3.37
C LEU A 125 4.36 9.82 2.49
N GLY A 126 5.56 10.18 2.04
CA GLY A 126 5.78 11.34 1.19
C GLY A 126 5.12 11.20 -0.17
N THR A 127 5.38 10.08 -0.86
CA THR A 127 4.84 9.83 -2.20
C THR A 127 3.31 9.73 -2.20
N LEU A 128 2.71 9.02 -1.25
CA LEU A 128 1.25 8.91 -1.20
C LEU A 128 0.58 10.25 -0.85
N LYS A 129 1.18 11.05 0.03
CA LYS A 129 0.69 12.42 0.31
C LYS A 129 0.75 13.32 -0.92
N GLU A 130 1.83 13.27 -1.67
CA GLU A 130 2.00 14.05 -2.90
C GLU A 130 0.94 13.66 -3.94
N ARG A 131 0.75 12.35 -4.17
CA ARG A 131 -0.25 11.83 -5.11
C ARG A 131 -1.67 12.16 -4.69
N CYS A 132 -2.00 12.04 -3.40
CA CYS A 132 -3.29 12.43 -2.85
C CYS A 132 -3.61 13.92 -3.12
N ARG A 133 -2.64 14.82 -2.91
CA ARG A 133 -2.82 16.26 -3.18
C ARG A 133 -3.03 16.57 -4.66
N ALA A 134 -2.36 15.83 -5.56
CA ALA A 134 -2.57 15.98 -7.00
C ALA A 134 -4.00 15.56 -7.42
N ASN A 135 -4.60 14.60 -6.73
CA ASN A 135 -5.99 14.19 -6.95
C ASN A 135 -6.98 15.27 -6.45
N ASP A 136 -6.74 15.86 -5.28
CA ASP A 136 -7.57 16.96 -4.77
C ASP A 136 -7.53 18.18 -5.71
N GLY A 137 -6.36 18.49 -6.26
CA GLY A 137 -6.20 19.55 -7.24
C GLY A 137 -6.93 19.30 -8.58
N SER A 138 -7.24 18.05 -8.90
CA SER A 138 -8.02 17.67 -10.10
C SER A 138 -9.52 17.52 -9.84
N LEU A 139 -9.96 17.52 -8.58
CA LEU A 139 -11.38 17.58 -8.19
C LEU A 139 -11.93 19.01 -8.12
N ILE A 140 -11.07 20.03 -8.11
CA ILE A 140 -11.44 21.47 -8.09
C ILE A 140 -11.44 22.09 -9.50
N ALA A 141 -11.15 21.32 -10.55
CA ALA A 141 -11.08 21.79 -11.95
C ALA A 141 -12.36 21.53 -12.75
#